data_AF-A0A7I7S7A9-F1
#
_entry.id   AF-A0A7I7S7A9-F1
#
_cell.length_a   1.000
_cell.length_b   1.000
_cell.length_c   1.000
_cell.angle_alpha   90.00
_cell.angle_beta   90.00
_cell.angle_gamma   90.00
#
_symmetry.space_group_name_H-M   'P 1'
#
loop_
_entity.id
_entity.type
_entity.pdbx_description
1 polymer ?
#
loop_
_entity_poly.entity_id
_entity_poly.type
_entity_poly.pdbx_seq_one_letter_code
_entity_poly.pdbx_strand_id
1 'polypeptide(L)' 'MTKTLRVAALAFGCLALVAGGLQLWAYATTDGPRHLIPGAFALAVGVSVISAVLRHRRPD' A
#
# COMPACT_ATOMS: atom_id res chain seq x y z
N MET A 1 -1.80 -5.88 19.10
CA MET A 1 -2.55 -5.97 17.84
C MET A 1 -3.33 -7.28 17.82
N THR A 2 -4.66 -7.22 17.75
CA THR A 2 -5.50 -8.44 17.67
C THR A 2 -5.33 -9.14 16.32
N LYS A 3 -5.58 -10.45 16.23
CA LYS A 3 -5.44 -11.22 14.98
C LYS A 3 -6.25 -10.60 13.84
N THR A 4 -7.47 -10.15 14.14
CA THR A 4 -8.38 -9.50 13.18
C THR A 4 -7.81 -8.19 12.63
N LEU A 5 -7.28 -7.33 13.50
CA LEU A 5 -6.71 -6.05 13.08
C LEU A 5 -5.47 -6.24 12.19
N ARG A 6 -4.71 -7.30 12.45
CA ARG A 6 -3.56 -7.71 11.62
C ARG A 6 -3.96 -8.09 10.20
N VAL A 7 -4.99 -8.92 10.07
CA VAL A 7 -5.48 -9.38 8.77
C VAL A 7 -6.09 -8.20 8.00
N ALA A 8 -6.87 -7.35 8.68
CA ALA A 8 -7.43 -6.15 8.06
C ALA A 8 -6.33 -5.19 7.57
N ALA A 9 -5.28 -4.96 8.36
CA ALA A 9 -4.16 -4.11 7.97
C ALA A 9 -3.38 -4.68 6.77
N LEU A 10 -3.15 -6.00 6.73
CA LEU A 10 -2.50 -6.65 5.59
C LEU A 10 -3.35 -6.58 4.32
N ALA A 11 -4.66 -6.85 4.43
CA ALA A 11 -5.58 -6.75 3.30
C ALA A 11 -5.63 -5.32 2.74
N PHE A 12 -5.74 -4.32 3.63
CA PHE A 12 -5.69 -2.91 3.25
C PHE A 12 -4.36 -2.54 2.58
N GLY A 13 -3.23 -2.92 3.17
CA GLY A 13 -1.91 -2.66 2.59
C GLY A 13 -1.74 -3.28 1.20
N CYS A 14 -2.23 -4.50 1.00
CA CYS A 14 -2.18 -5.20 -0.29
C CYS A 14 -3.05 -4.50 -1.34
N LEU A 15 -4.29 -4.13 -0.98
CA LEU A 15 -5.17 -3.35 -1.84
C LEU A 15 -4.58 -1.99 -2.19
N ALA A 16 -3.93 -1.31 -1.24
CA ALA A 16 -3.26 -0.03 -1.47
C ALA A 16 -2.09 -0.17 -2.45
N LEU A 17 -1.31 -1.25 -2.37
CA LEU A 17 -0.25 -1.53 -3.34
C LEU A 17 -0.79 -1.78 -4.74
N VAL A 18 -1.86 -2.56 -4.85
CA VAL A 18 -2.52 -2.84 -6.14
C VAL A 18 -3.09 -1.56 -6.75
N ALA A 19 -3.82 -0.76 -5.96
CA ALA A 19 -4.39 0.51 -6.41
C ALA A 19 -3.30 1.50 -6.85
N GLY A 20 -2.24 1.64 -6.06
CA GLY A 20 -1.11 2.50 -6.38
C GLY A 20 -0.34 2.06 -7.61
N GLY A 21 -0.11 0.75 -7.76
CA GLY A 21 0.50 0.15 -8.94
C GLY A 21 -0.32 0.36 -10.21
N LEU A 22 -1.64 0.20 -10.14
CA LEU A 22 -2.56 0.49 -11.25
C LEU A 22 -2.53 1.97 -11.64
N GLN A 23 -2.43 2.89 -10.67
CA GLN A 23 -2.33 4.33 -10.96
C GLN A 23 -0.98 4.71 -11.57
N LEU A 24 0.12 4.10 -11.13
CA LEU A 24 1.42 4.25 -11.80
C LEU A 24 1.41 3.66 -13.22
N TRP A 25 0.75 2.53 -13.42
CA TRP A 25 0.57 1.94 -14.75
C TRP A 25 -0.23 2.89 -15.64
N ALA A 26 -1.32 3.47 -15.14
CA ALA A 26 -2.12 4.45 -15.86
C ALA A 26 -1.34 5.74 -16.17
N TYR A 27 -0.40 6.14 -15.32
CA TYR A 27 0.53 7.22 -15.64
C TYR A 27 1.41 6.86 -16.84
N ALA A 28 1.97 5.65 -16.86
CA ALA A 28 2.84 5.19 -17.96
C ALA A 28 2.09 5.03 -19.30
N THR A 29 0.79 4.73 -19.28
CA THR A 29 0.00 4.52 -20.51
C THR A 29 -0.71 5.77 -21.04
N THR A 30 -0.95 6.78 -20.19
CA THR A 30 -1.93 7.84 -20.48
C THR A 30 -1.38 9.26 -20.29
N ASP A 31 -0.07 9.42 -20.06
CA ASP A 31 0.65 10.71 -19.90
C ASP A 31 -0.02 11.71 -18.93
N GLY A 32 -0.72 11.20 -17.92
CA GLY A 32 -1.47 12.01 -16.96
C GLY A 32 -0.72 12.15 -15.63
N PRO A 33 0.02 13.24 -15.36
CA PRO A 33 0.74 13.43 -14.08
C PRO A 33 -0.18 13.37 -12.85
N ARG A 34 -1.49 13.58 -13.06
CA ARG A 34 -2.55 13.38 -12.05
C ARG A 34 -2.61 11.97 -11.46
N HIS A 35 -2.07 10.95 -12.14
CA HIS A 35 -2.06 9.57 -11.67
C HIS A 35 -0.78 9.19 -10.92
N LEU A 36 0.30 9.96 -11.09
CA LEU A 36 1.59 9.72 -10.46
C LEU A 36 1.53 9.94 -8.94
N ILE A 37 1.00 11.09 -8.52
CA ILE A 37 0.92 11.49 -7.10
C ILE A 37 0.08 10.49 -6.28
N PRO A 38 -1.19 10.18 -6.64
CA PRO A 38 -1.97 9.22 -5.87
C PRO A 38 -1.39 7.81 -5.94
N GLY A 39 -0.77 7.42 -7.07
CA GLY A 39 -0.12 6.12 -7.21
C GLY A 39 1.06 5.94 -6.25
N ALA A 40 1.98 6.92 -6.23
CA ALA A 40 3.12 6.93 -5.33
C ALA A 40 2.69 7.00 -3.85
N PHE A 41 1.68 7.80 -3.54
CA PHE A 41 1.12 7.89 -2.20
C PHE A 41 0.54 6.55 -1.73
N ALA A 42 -0.29 5.90 -2.55
CA ALA A 42 -0.90 4.62 -2.21
C ALA A 42 0.16 3.52 -2.00
N LEU A 43 1.23 3.52 -2.81
CA LEU A 43 2.36 2.62 -2.60
C LEU A 43 3.09 2.86 -1.28
N ALA A 44 3.40 4.12 -0.95
CA ALA A 44 4.06 4.48 0.30
C ALA A 44 3.23 4.05 1.52
N VAL A 45 1.91 4.28 1.47
CA VAL A 45 0.97 3.85 2.50
C VAL A 45 0.94 2.33 2.61
N GLY A 46 0.83 1.61 1.49
CA GLY A 46 0.83 0.14 1.47
C GLY A 46 2.09 -0.46 2.11
N VAL A 47 3.27 0.05 1.72
CA VAL A 47 4.56 -0.39 2.27
C VAL A 47 4.67 -0.07 3.77
N SER A 48 4.23 1.12 4.20
CA SER A 48 4.25 1.53 5.61
C SER A 48 3.38 0.63 6.49
N VAL A 49 2.14 0.36 6.07
CA VAL A 49 1.21 -0.50 6.81
C VAL A 49 1.73 -1.93 6.92
N ILE A 50 2.25 -2.50 5.83
CA ILE A 50 2.84 -3.85 5.82
C ILE A 50 4.06 -3.89 6.75
N SER A 51 4.95 -2.90 6.66
CA SER A 51 6.14 -2.79 7.51
C SER A 51 5.80 -2.68 8.99
N ALA A 52 4.77 -1.91 9.33
CA ALA A 52 4.27 -1.80 10.71
C ALA A 52 3.75 -3.14 11.24
N VAL A 53 2.99 -3.89 10.42
CA VAL A 53 2.51 -5.23 10.78
C VAL A 53 3.67 -6.20 11.00
N LEU A 54 4.69 -6.18 10.14
CA LEU A 54 5.88 -7.01 10.22
C LEU A 54 6.74 -6.67 11.44
N ARG A 55 6.91 -5.39 11.76
CA ARG A 55 7.67 -4.94 12.93
C ARG A 55 6.98 -5.38 14.23
N HIS A 56 5.65 -5.31 14.29
CA HIS A 56 4.87 -5.80 15.42
C HIS A 56 4.91 -7.33 15.57
N ARG A 57 5.33 -8.08 14.52
CA ARG A 57 5.43 -9.55 14.53
C ARG A 57 6.72 -10.05 15.17
N ARG A 58 7.76 -9.23 15.28
CA ARG A 58 8.99 -9.60 15.98
C ARG A 58 8.73 -9.53 17.50
N PRO A 59 8.82 -10.65 18.23
CA PRO A 59 9.04 -10.58 19.67
C PRO A 59 10.47 -10.11 19.89
N ASP A 60 10.64 -9.04 20.65
CA ASP A 60 11.93 -8.63 21.21
C ASP A 60 12.34 -9.61 22.32
#